data_AF-A0A8H8XQ35-F1
#
_entry.id   AF-A0A8H8XQ35-F1
#
_cell.length_a   1.000
_cell.length_b   1.000
_cell.length_c   1.000
_cell.angle_alpha   90.00
_cell.angle_beta   90.00
_cell.angle_gamma   90.00
#
_symmetry.space_group_name_H-M   'P 1'
#
loop_
_entity.id
_entity.type
_entity.pdbx_description
1 polymer ?
#
loop_
_entity_poly.entity_id
_entity_poly.type
_entity_poly.pdbx_seq_one_letter_code
_entity_poly.pdbx_strand_id
1 'polypeptide(L)'
;MPRKKTVAPPIDHRAEDERRKRERDAEQAEFAARFAEQCQHNRAAAAALCKARLSECGEMPGPEEIARHFHMQHVPNALQRPLANILEVLYRGQPVAIAYLNYLEAKGFHGLYQLAIGQTTYERYIANPSAFQMRITAKETERLARLEAYRREREEAEAAQLAQREVYRRQRQEAEAARIARENDPAYILRRKYGVAEIEQPLQQRMMGILQHIDAGNRMGQVDFAWLTTEAKDFFSEKLRQAYHRLEAEFCAGEYRRTQDPWSAVNASGHYRKCDGQHAALELLDSVPDARLKQPKLKSALLTTRGGVLRDLGRRREAMQLGEQAHVLQPRNFHPCTLLGALHMESGNFAKGQEWYAKAEERGVSQQSIDSELRSIFLRASKEQREQLRAFLLADDPIRYRWVDGKKSRTA
;
A
#
# COMPACT_ATOMS: atom_id res chain seq x y z
N MET A 1 -23.97 0.53 -90.44
CA MET A 1 -24.27 -0.91 -90.38
C MET A 1 -24.04 -1.41 -88.95
N PRO A 2 -25.09 -1.60 -88.12
CA PRO A 2 -24.92 -2.09 -86.76
C PRO A 2 -24.73 -3.62 -86.80
N ARG A 3 -23.57 -4.13 -86.35
CA ARG A 3 -23.35 -5.57 -86.20
C ARG A 3 -24.07 -6.06 -84.94
N LYS A 4 -25.08 -6.89 -85.17
CA LYS A 4 -25.82 -7.67 -84.17
C LYS A 4 -24.83 -8.41 -83.26
N LYS A 5 -24.94 -8.19 -81.94
CA LYS A 5 -24.32 -9.05 -80.93
C LYS A 5 -25.04 -10.39 -80.94
N THR A 6 -24.37 -11.43 -81.42
CA THR A 6 -24.73 -12.83 -81.19
C THR A 6 -24.39 -13.16 -79.74
N VAL A 7 -25.42 -13.35 -78.92
CA VAL A 7 -25.30 -13.83 -77.54
C VAL A 7 -24.98 -15.33 -77.61
N ALA A 8 -23.81 -15.71 -77.13
CA ALA A 8 -23.40 -17.11 -76.98
C ALA A 8 -24.34 -17.83 -76.00
N PRO A 9 -24.68 -19.11 -76.23
CA PRO A 9 -25.56 -19.86 -75.35
C PRO A 9 -24.96 -19.94 -73.93
N PRO A 10 -25.80 -19.91 -72.87
CA PRO A 10 -25.32 -19.90 -71.49
C PRO A 10 -24.54 -21.19 -71.20
N ILE A 11 -23.32 -21.01 -70.69
CA ILE A 11 -22.43 -22.09 -70.24
C ILE A 11 -23.09 -22.76 -69.04
N ASP A 12 -23.45 -24.04 -69.20
CA ASP A 12 -23.96 -24.86 -68.11
C ASP A 12 -22.80 -25.22 -67.17
N HIS A 13 -22.53 -24.33 -66.21
CA HIS A 13 -21.47 -24.49 -65.21
C HIS A 13 -21.61 -25.81 -64.41
N ARG A 14 -22.82 -26.36 -64.29
CA ARG A 14 -23.04 -27.65 -63.64
C ARG A 14 -22.48 -28.80 -64.47
N ALA A 15 -22.64 -28.73 -65.80
CA ALA A 15 -22.05 -29.71 -66.72
C ALA A 15 -20.51 -29.63 -66.76
N GLU A 16 -19.94 -28.43 -66.64
CA GLU A 16 -18.49 -28.24 -66.55
C GLU A 16 -17.90 -28.74 -65.22
N ASP A 17 -18.57 -28.50 -64.09
CA ASP A 17 -18.13 -29.00 -62.79
C ASP A 17 -18.24 -30.52 -62.69
N GLU A 18 -19.30 -31.11 -63.25
CA GLU A 18 -19.42 -32.56 -63.37
C GLU A 18 -18.34 -33.15 -64.27
N ARG A 19 -17.98 -32.47 -65.37
CA ARG A 19 -16.89 -32.90 -66.25
C ARG A 19 -15.53 -32.84 -65.54
N ARG A 20 -15.23 -31.73 -64.84
CA ARG A 20 -13.99 -31.60 -64.05
C ARG A 20 -13.92 -32.60 -62.90
N LYS A 21 -15.06 -32.93 -62.29
CA LYS A 21 -15.15 -33.99 -61.28
C LYS A 21 -14.84 -35.35 -61.92
N ARG A 22 -15.44 -35.67 -63.07
CA ARG A 22 -15.14 -36.91 -63.81
C ARG A 22 -13.68 -36.99 -64.26
N GLU A 23 -13.08 -35.87 -64.69
CA GLU A 23 -11.65 -35.80 -65.04
C GLU A 23 -10.76 -36.05 -63.82
N ARG A 24 -11.04 -35.42 -62.67
CA ARG A 24 -10.31 -35.72 -61.41
C ARG A 24 -10.51 -37.14 -60.93
N ASP A 25 -11.74 -37.65 -60.96
CA ASP A 25 -12.06 -39.02 -60.55
C ASP A 25 -11.37 -40.02 -61.48
N ALA A 26 -11.26 -39.72 -62.78
CA ALA A 26 -10.54 -40.53 -63.76
C ALA A 26 -9.01 -40.47 -63.56
N GLU A 27 -8.43 -39.30 -63.32
CA GLU A 27 -7.01 -39.14 -62.97
C GLU A 27 -6.68 -39.88 -61.67
N GLN A 28 -7.54 -39.77 -60.66
CA GLN A 28 -7.38 -40.45 -59.38
C GLN A 28 -7.54 -41.98 -59.53
N ALA A 29 -8.45 -42.44 -60.38
CA ALA A 29 -8.60 -43.85 -60.70
C ALA A 29 -7.39 -44.38 -61.49
N GLU A 30 -6.85 -43.61 -62.44
CA GLU A 30 -5.63 -43.98 -63.18
C GLU A 30 -4.42 -44.04 -62.24
N PHE A 31 -4.28 -43.07 -61.34
CA PHE A 31 -3.20 -43.05 -60.35
C PHE A 31 -3.33 -44.21 -59.34
N ALA A 32 -4.55 -44.50 -58.88
CA ALA A 32 -4.84 -45.67 -58.05
C ALA A 32 -4.57 -46.98 -58.79
N ALA A 33 -4.88 -47.07 -60.08
CA ALA A 33 -4.58 -48.22 -60.91
C ALA A 33 -3.07 -48.41 -61.08
N ARG A 34 -2.30 -47.34 -61.31
CA ARG A 34 -0.82 -47.39 -61.39
C ARG A 34 -0.20 -47.88 -60.08
N PHE A 35 -0.68 -47.42 -58.93
CA PHE A 35 -0.19 -47.91 -57.64
C PHE A 35 -0.67 -49.33 -57.33
N ALA A 36 -1.87 -49.72 -57.75
CA ALA A 36 -2.33 -51.10 -57.63
C ALA A 36 -1.48 -52.05 -58.48
N GLU A 37 -1.12 -51.65 -59.70
CA GLU A 37 -0.20 -52.37 -60.58
C GLU A 37 1.21 -52.44 -59.98
N GLN A 38 1.75 -51.32 -59.50
CA GLN A 38 3.05 -51.29 -58.84
C GLN A 38 3.06 -52.10 -57.54
N CYS A 39 1.97 -52.09 -56.76
CA CYS A 39 1.81 -52.92 -55.56
C CYS A 39 1.76 -54.41 -55.93
N GLN A 40 1.09 -54.78 -57.03
CA GLN A 40 1.13 -56.14 -57.56
C GLN A 40 2.54 -56.52 -58.01
N HIS A 41 3.25 -55.62 -58.68
CA HIS A 41 4.63 -55.83 -59.12
C HIS A 41 5.58 -56.03 -57.93
N ASN A 42 5.54 -55.14 -56.93
CA ASN A 42 6.32 -55.25 -55.70
C ASN A 42 6.05 -56.58 -54.98
N ARG A 43 4.77 -56.99 -54.89
CA ARG A 43 4.39 -58.26 -54.27
C ARG A 43 4.86 -59.47 -55.08
N ALA A 44 4.73 -59.44 -56.40
CA ALA A 44 5.19 -60.51 -57.28
C ALA A 44 6.71 -60.67 -57.19
N ALA A 45 7.46 -59.56 -57.19
CA ALA A 45 8.90 -59.55 -57.00
C ALA A 45 9.31 -60.12 -55.63
N ALA A 46 8.65 -59.68 -54.56
CA ALA A 46 8.89 -60.19 -53.21
C ALA A 46 8.56 -61.69 -53.07
N ALA A 47 7.42 -62.13 -53.62
CA ALA A 47 7.03 -63.54 -53.62
C ALA A 47 7.99 -64.41 -54.45
N ALA A 48 8.47 -63.91 -55.59
CA ALA A 48 9.48 -64.58 -56.41
C ALA A 48 10.82 -64.71 -55.65
N LEU A 49 11.26 -63.64 -54.99
CA LEU A 49 12.47 -63.65 -54.16
C LEU A 49 12.32 -64.62 -52.96
N CYS A 50 11.18 -64.59 -52.28
CA CYS A 50 10.87 -65.50 -51.18
C CYS A 50 10.87 -66.97 -51.65
N LYS A 51 10.28 -67.25 -52.81
CA LYS A 51 10.24 -68.60 -53.40
C LYS A 51 11.63 -69.07 -53.84
N ALA A 52 12.43 -68.21 -54.45
CA ALA A 52 13.81 -68.52 -54.82
C ALA A 52 14.64 -68.86 -53.57
N ARG A 53 14.52 -68.05 -52.52
CA ARG A 53 15.21 -68.26 -51.25
C ARG A 53 14.83 -69.59 -50.58
N LEU A 54 13.54 -69.93 -50.57
CA LEU A 54 13.06 -71.23 -50.08
C LEU A 54 13.58 -72.41 -50.90
N SER A 55 13.72 -72.22 -52.22
CA SER A 55 14.24 -73.27 -53.12
C SER A 55 15.74 -73.51 -52.92
N GLU A 56 16.50 -72.47 -52.54
CA GLU A 56 17.95 -72.53 -52.33
C GLU A 56 18.35 -73.02 -50.93
N CYS A 57 17.64 -72.59 -49.88
CA CYS A 57 18.05 -72.82 -48.49
C CYS A 57 17.11 -73.73 -47.69
N GLY A 58 15.96 -74.12 -48.24
CA GLY A 58 14.99 -75.03 -47.58
C GLY A 58 14.20 -74.42 -46.40
N GLU A 59 14.60 -73.25 -45.89
CA GLU A 59 13.98 -72.59 -44.73
C GLU A 59 13.67 -71.10 -44.99
N MET A 60 12.65 -70.57 -44.30
CA MET A 60 12.31 -69.15 -44.34
C MET A 60 13.34 -68.33 -43.55
N PRO A 61 13.76 -67.16 -44.06
CA PRO A 61 14.60 -66.24 -43.30
C PRO A 61 13.99 -65.89 -41.94
N GLY A 62 14.82 -65.90 -40.89
CA GLY A 62 14.39 -65.52 -39.55
C GLY A 62 14.00 -64.02 -39.46
N PRO A 63 13.28 -63.60 -38.40
CA PRO A 63 12.85 -62.21 -38.23
C PRO A 63 13.98 -61.17 -38.32
N GLU A 64 15.19 -61.52 -37.87
CA GLU A 64 16.37 -60.67 -37.96
C GLU A 64 16.88 -60.47 -39.39
N GLU A 65 16.84 -61.53 -40.21
CA GLU A 65 17.24 -61.47 -41.61
C GLU A 65 16.23 -60.67 -42.44
N ILE A 66 14.93 -60.84 -42.14
CA ILE A 66 13.86 -60.05 -42.75
C ILE A 66 13.99 -58.58 -42.35
N ALA A 67 14.26 -58.29 -41.07
CA ALA A 67 14.50 -56.92 -40.63
C ALA A 67 15.73 -56.31 -41.33
N ARG A 68 16.79 -57.09 -41.54
CA ARG A 68 17.99 -56.66 -42.29
C ARG A 68 17.68 -56.38 -43.76
N HIS A 69 16.85 -57.20 -44.40
CA HIS A 69 16.40 -56.99 -45.79
C HIS A 69 15.75 -55.61 -45.96
N PHE A 70 14.89 -55.19 -45.02
CA PHE A 70 14.26 -53.87 -45.06
C PHE A 70 15.06 -52.76 -44.37
N HIS A 71 16.33 -52.99 -43.99
CA HIS A 71 17.18 -52.05 -43.22
C HIS A 71 16.60 -51.61 -41.86
N MET A 72 15.79 -52.46 -41.23
CA MET A 72 15.12 -52.21 -39.95
C MET A 72 15.85 -52.78 -38.72
N GLN A 73 17.05 -53.34 -38.90
CA GLN A 73 17.82 -54.02 -37.83
C GLN A 73 18.21 -53.13 -36.63
N HIS A 74 18.21 -51.80 -36.80
CA HIS A 74 18.55 -50.84 -35.75
C HIS A 74 17.33 -50.14 -35.15
N VAL A 75 16.12 -50.46 -35.62
CA VAL A 75 14.89 -49.87 -35.13
C VAL A 75 14.47 -50.57 -33.83
N PRO A 76 14.28 -49.84 -32.71
CA PRO A 76 13.75 -50.41 -31.48
C PRO A 76 12.42 -51.11 -31.77
N ASN A 77 12.27 -52.36 -31.32
CA ASN A 77 11.08 -53.18 -31.52
C ASN A 77 10.84 -53.69 -32.96
N ALA A 78 11.83 -53.64 -33.86
CA ALA A 78 11.73 -54.24 -35.20
C ALA A 78 11.37 -55.74 -35.18
N LEU A 79 11.83 -56.44 -34.15
CA LEU A 79 11.57 -57.86 -33.91
C LEU A 79 10.30 -58.10 -33.09
N GLN A 80 9.62 -57.05 -32.63
CA GLN A 80 8.38 -57.17 -31.86
C GLN A 80 7.14 -56.96 -32.73
N ARG A 81 6.03 -57.53 -32.29
CA ARG A 81 4.71 -57.31 -32.91
C ARG A 81 4.22 -55.88 -32.62
N PRO A 82 3.55 -55.22 -33.58
CA PRO A 82 3.12 -55.75 -34.88
C PRO A 82 4.16 -55.62 -36.00
N LEU A 83 5.25 -54.88 -35.80
CA LEU A 83 6.19 -54.53 -36.87
C LEU A 83 6.88 -55.75 -37.50
N ALA A 84 7.31 -56.72 -36.70
CA ALA A 84 7.90 -57.96 -37.20
C ALA A 84 6.96 -58.71 -38.18
N ASN A 85 5.67 -58.80 -37.84
CA ASN A 85 4.68 -59.44 -38.70
C ASN A 85 4.48 -58.68 -40.01
N ILE A 86 4.55 -57.35 -39.99
CA ILE A 86 4.38 -56.51 -41.18
C ILE A 86 5.55 -56.75 -42.15
N LEU A 87 6.78 -56.79 -41.64
CA LEU A 87 7.96 -57.05 -42.45
C LEU A 87 7.93 -58.46 -43.05
N GLU A 88 7.46 -59.45 -42.29
CA GLU A 88 7.28 -60.82 -42.78
C GLU A 88 6.23 -60.90 -43.91
N VAL A 89 5.08 -60.23 -43.75
CA VAL A 89 4.02 -60.16 -44.77
C VAL A 89 4.55 -59.51 -46.05
N LEU A 90 5.28 -58.40 -45.92
CA LEU A 90 5.91 -57.72 -47.06
C LEU A 90 6.95 -58.60 -47.75
N TYR A 91 7.81 -59.28 -46.98
CA TYR A 91 8.84 -60.17 -47.52
C TYR A 91 8.24 -61.32 -48.35
N ARG A 92 7.11 -61.88 -47.89
CA ARG A 92 6.40 -62.95 -48.59
C ARG A 92 5.61 -62.47 -49.81
N GLY A 93 5.58 -61.16 -50.08
CA GLY A 93 4.75 -60.58 -51.14
C GLY A 93 3.25 -60.68 -50.86
N GLN A 94 2.85 -60.83 -49.59
CA GLN A 94 1.45 -60.94 -49.21
C GLN A 94 0.78 -59.56 -49.09
N PRO A 95 -0.56 -59.46 -49.27
CA PRO A 95 -1.28 -58.21 -49.05
C PRO A 95 -1.17 -57.75 -47.59
N VAL A 96 -0.76 -56.50 -47.36
CA VAL A 96 -0.70 -55.90 -46.01
C VAL A 96 -2.12 -55.49 -45.59
N ALA A 97 -2.55 -55.97 -44.42
CA ALA A 97 -3.85 -55.60 -43.86
C ALA A 97 -3.96 -54.10 -43.58
N ILE A 98 -5.17 -53.53 -43.72
CA ILE A 98 -5.42 -52.09 -43.48
C ILE A 98 -4.97 -51.66 -42.08
N ALA A 99 -5.18 -52.50 -41.05
CA ALA A 99 -4.72 -52.20 -39.69
C ALA A 99 -3.19 -52.06 -39.58
N TYR A 100 -2.43 -52.81 -40.39
CA TYR A 100 -0.98 -52.71 -40.47
C TYR A 100 -0.53 -51.47 -41.25
N LEU A 101 -1.23 -51.10 -42.31
CA LEU A 101 -0.99 -49.82 -43.00
C LEU A 101 -1.22 -48.63 -42.07
N ASN A 102 -2.33 -48.62 -41.32
CA ASN A 102 -2.62 -47.58 -40.33
C ASN A 102 -1.57 -47.52 -39.21
N TYR A 103 -1.06 -48.68 -38.77
CA TYR A 103 0.03 -48.73 -37.81
C TYR A 103 1.33 -48.11 -38.37
N LEU A 104 1.69 -48.45 -39.61
CA LEU A 104 2.88 -47.88 -40.26
C LEU A 104 2.77 -46.36 -40.37
N GLU A 105 1.61 -45.84 -40.75
CA GLU A 105 1.36 -44.40 -40.84
C GLU A 105 1.43 -43.72 -39.46
N ALA A 106 0.71 -44.25 -38.47
CA ALA A 106 0.62 -43.66 -37.12
C ALA A 106 1.96 -43.68 -36.35
N LYS A 107 2.80 -44.71 -36.57
CA LYS A 107 4.15 -44.80 -35.97
C LYS A 107 5.22 -44.15 -36.83
N GLY A 108 4.84 -43.58 -37.96
CA GLY A 108 5.70 -42.79 -38.81
C GLY A 108 6.57 -43.60 -39.78
N PHE A 109 6.37 -44.90 -39.97
CA PHE A 109 7.09 -45.75 -40.93
C PHE A 109 6.67 -45.49 -42.39
N HIS A 110 6.77 -44.23 -42.83
CA HIS A 110 6.25 -43.75 -44.13
C HIS A 110 6.90 -44.46 -45.33
N GLY A 111 8.18 -44.82 -45.25
CA GLY A 111 8.86 -45.54 -46.33
C GLY A 111 8.30 -46.95 -46.54
N LEU A 112 8.06 -47.69 -45.45
CA LEU A 112 7.42 -49.00 -45.50
C LEU A 112 5.95 -48.90 -45.91
N TYR A 113 5.25 -47.87 -45.45
CA TYR A 113 3.88 -47.58 -45.89
C TYR A 113 3.81 -47.36 -47.40
N GLN A 114 4.67 -46.48 -47.94
CA GLN A 114 4.76 -46.17 -49.38
C GLN A 114 5.13 -47.42 -50.20
N LEU A 115 6.02 -48.27 -49.69
CA LEU A 115 6.38 -49.53 -50.34
C LEU A 115 5.18 -50.49 -50.40
N ALA A 116 4.45 -50.61 -49.28
CA ALA A 116 3.30 -51.51 -49.14
C ALA A 116 2.14 -51.14 -50.09
N ILE A 117 1.88 -49.85 -50.29
CA ILE A 117 0.81 -49.36 -51.17
C ILE A 117 1.26 -49.14 -52.63
N GLY A 118 2.52 -49.46 -52.97
CA GLY A 118 3.03 -49.34 -54.34
C GLY A 118 3.40 -47.92 -54.77
N GLN A 119 3.54 -46.97 -53.84
CA GLN A 119 4.00 -45.59 -54.14
C GLN A 119 5.52 -45.50 -54.39
N THR A 120 6.29 -46.47 -53.90
CA THR A 120 7.72 -46.61 -54.20
C THR A 120 8.05 -48.06 -54.56
N THR A 121 9.11 -48.27 -55.34
CA THR A 121 9.68 -49.60 -55.56
C THR A 121 10.59 -49.99 -54.40
N TYR A 122 10.91 -51.28 -54.30
CA TYR A 122 11.83 -51.80 -53.29
C TYR A 122 13.23 -51.20 -53.45
N GLU A 123 13.74 -51.08 -54.67
CA GLU A 123 15.06 -50.51 -54.99
C GLU A 123 15.16 -49.05 -54.54
N ARG A 124 14.09 -48.28 -54.73
CA ARG A 124 14.04 -46.88 -54.31
C ARG A 124 13.87 -46.74 -52.80
N TYR A 125 13.20 -47.69 -52.15
CA TYR A 125 13.10 -47.77 -50.69
C TYR A 125 14.47 -48.02 -50.05
N ILE A 126 15.22 -49.03 -50.52
CA ILE A 126 16.56 -49.36 -49.99
C ILE A 126 17.62 -48.29 -50.31
N ALA A 127 17.43 -47.49 -51.36
CA ALA A 127 18.35 -46.41 -51.73
C ALA A 127 18.31 -45.21 -50.76
N ASN A 128 17.30 -45.10 -49.88
CA ASN A 128 17.16 -43.94 -48.99
C ASN A 128 16.72 -44.27 -47.52
N PRO A 129 17.43 -45.15 -46.77
CA PRO A 129 17.03 -45.53 -45.40
C PRO A 129 17.34 -44.46 -44.34
N SER A 130 18.32 -43.59 -44.60
CA SER A 130 18.93 -42.68 -43.62
C SER A 130 18.10 -41.43 -43.29
N ALA A 131 17.28 -40.94 -44.23
CA ALA A 131 16.47 -39.73 -44.05
C ALA A 131 15.36 -39.88 -42.99
N PHE A 132 14.94 -41.12 -42.72
CA PHE A 132 13.89 -41.43 -41.75
C PHE A 132 14.42 -41.46 -40.31
N GLN A 133 15.54 -42.16 -40.08
CA GLN A 133 16.18 -42.26 -38.77
C GLN A 133 16.61 -40.88 -38.25
N MET A 134 17.15 -40.02 -39.12
CA MET A 134 17.57 -38.66 -38.75
C MET A 134 16.40 -37.76 -38.31
N ARG A 135 15.18 -37.99 -38.81
CA ARG A 135 14.01 -37.17 -38.48
C ARG A 135 13.41 -37.52 -37.11
N ILE A 136 13.44 -38.79 -36.72
CA ILE A 136 12.95 -39.22 -35.40
C ILE A 136 13.93 -38.75 -34.32
N THR A 137 15.23 -38.99 -34.51
CA THR A 137 16.25 -38.58 -33.55
C THR A 137 16.31 -37.06 -33.39
N ALA A 138 16.19 -36.29 -34.48
CA ALA A 138 16.14 -34.82 -34.41
C ALA A 138 14.93 -34.29 -33.60
N LYS A 139 13.76 -34.93 -33.71
CA LYS A 139 12.58 -34.54 -32.93
C LYS A 139 12.73 -34.87 -31.45
N GLU A 140 13.38 -35.98 -31.12
CA GLU A 140 13.64 -36.38 -29.74
C GLU A 140 14.70 -35.48 -29.07
N THR A 141 15.78 -35.13 -29.78
CA THR A 141 16.79 -34.20 -29.28
C THR A 141 16.22 -32.79 -29.08
N GLU A 142 15.39 -32.31 -30.00
CA GLU A 142 14.71 -31.03 -29.86
C GLU A 142 13.76 -31.03 -28.65
N ARG A 143 13.02 -32.12 -28.42
CA ARG A 143 12.15 -32.26 -27.25
C ARG A 143 12.93 -32.23 -25.94
N LEU A 144 14.06 -32.93 -25.86
CA LEU A 144 14.93 -32.91 -24.68
C LEU A 144 15.52 -31.53 -24.43
N ALA A 145 16.02 -30.87 -25.48
CA ALA A 145 16.54 -29.50 -25.38
C ALA A 145 15.47 -28.51 -24.88
N ARG A 146 14.22 -28.63 -25.34
CA ARG A 146 13.09 -27.82 -24.84
C ARG A 146 12.79 -28.08 -23.36
N LEU A 147 12.84 -29.33 -22.91
CA LEU A 147 12.62 -29.67 -21.51
C LEU A 147 13.73 -29.15 -20.60
N GLU A 148 14.99 -29.23 -21.05
CA GLU A 148 16.13 -28.67 -20.32
C GLU A 148 16.07 -27.14 -20.26
N ALA A 149 15.71 -26.47 -21.36
CA ALA A 149 15.51 -25.03 -21.38
C ALA A 149 14.41 -24.60 -20.40
N TYR A 150 13.27 -25.31 -20.39
CA TYR A 150 12.18 -25.03 -19.45
C TYR A 150 12.58 -25.25 -17.98
N ARG A 151 13.40 -26.29 -17.70
CA ARG A 151 13.93 -26.52 -16.34
C ARG A 151 14.85 -25.38 -15.91
N ARG A 152 15.76 -24.94 -16.77
CA ARG A 152 16.65 -23.80 -16.50
C ARG A 152 15.87 -22.52 -16.26
N GLU A 153 14.88 -22.21 -17.10
CA GLU A 153 14.03 -21.03 -16.93
C GLU A 153 13.26 -21.07 -15.60
N ARG A 154 12.75 -22.24 -15.19
CA ARG A 154 12.11 -22.41 -13.88
C ARG A 154 13.09 -22.23 -12.73
N GLU A 155 14.28 -22.82 -12.81
CA GLU A 155 15.32 -22.67 -11.78
C GLU A 155 15.78 -21.21 -11.67
N GLU A 156 15.96 -20.52 -12.80
CA GLU A 156 16.26 -19.09 -12.85
C GLU A 156 15.13 -18.23 -12.27
N ALA A 157 13.87 -18.56 -12.58
CA ALA A 157 12.71 -17.85 -12.03
C ALA A 157 12.58 -18.07 -10.51
N GLU A 158 12.81 -19.29 -10.02
CA GLU A 158 12.80 -19.61 -8.59
C GLU A 158 13.96 -18.93 -7.85
N ALA A 159 15.16 -18.93 -8.43
CA ALA A 159 16.32 -18.22 -7.91
C ALA A 159 16.09 -16.69 -7.87
N ALA A 160 15.50 -16.12 -8.92
CA ALA A 160 15.16 -14.70 -8.99
C ALA A 160 14.11 -14.33 -7.92
N GLN A 161 13.09 -15.17 -7.72
CA GLN A 161 12.09 -14.95 -6.65
C GLN A 161 12.71 -15.03 -5.26
N LEU A 162 13.62 -15.97 -5.02
CA LEU A 162 14.34 -16.07 -3.75
C LEU A 162 15.20 -14.82 -3.51
N ALA A 163 15.97 -14.39 -4.51
CA ALA A 163 16.77 -13.17 -4.44
C ALA A 163 15.91 -11.92 -4.14
N GLN A 164 14.75 -11.77 -4.80
CA GLN A 164 13.81 -10.68 -4.50
C GLN A 164 13.28 -10.73 -3.07
N ARG A 165 12.92 -11.92 -2.56
CA ARG A 165 12.48 -12.10 -1.17
C ARG A 165 13.57 -11.74 -0.17
N GLU A 166 14.83 -12.07 -0.47
CA GLU A 166 15.96 -11.71 0.39
C GLU A 166 16.23 -10.21 0.42
N VAL A 167 16.16 -9.54 -0.74
CA VAL A 167 16.25 -8.07 -0.82
C VAL A 167 15.13 -7.42 0.00
N TYR A 168 13.89 -7.87 -0.18
CA TYR A 168 12.75 -7.35 0.59
C TYR A 168 12.90 -7.62 2.10
N ARG A 169 13.36 -8.82 2.48
CA ARG A 169 13.64 -9.16 3.88
C ARG A 169 14.70 -8.23 4.47
N ARG A 170 15.78 -7.95 3.74
CA ARG A 170 16.85 -7.04 4.18
C ARG A 170 16.32 -5.61 4.33
N GLN A 171 15.57 -5.09 3.35
CA GLN A 171 14.95 -3.76 3.44
C GLN A 171 14.01 -3.64 4.65
N ARG A 172 13.21 -4.69 4.93
CA ARG A 172 12.35 -4.74 6.12
C ARG A 172 13.16 -4.74 7.41
N GLN A 173 14.26 -5.48 7.47
CA GLN A 173 15.15 -5.50 8.63
C GLN A 173 15.85 -4.16 8.84
N GLU A 174 16.33 -3.51 7.77
CA GLU A 174 16.94 -2.18 7.83
C GLU A 174 15.92 -1.11 8.26
N ALA A 175 14.69 -1.14 7.72
CA ALA A 175 13.63 -0.23 8.12
C ALA A 175 13.23 -0.43 9.59
N GLU A 176 13.18 -1.68 10.06
CA GLU A 176 12.90 -2.01 11.45
C GLU A 176 14.03 -1.52 12.37
N ALA A 177 15.28 -1.80 12.01
CA ALA A 177 16.45 -1.33 12.75
C ALA A 177 16.51 0.20 12.81
N ALA A 178 16.21 0.88 11.70
CA ALA A 178 16.13 2.35 11.64
C ALA A 178 15.00 2.90 12.53
N ARG A 179 13.83 2.23 12.57
CA ARG A 179 12.74 2.61 13.48
C ARG A 179 13.17 2.46 14.93
N ILE A 180 13.75 1.32 15.30
CA ILE A 180 14.22 1.05 16.66
C ILE A 180 15.31 2.06 17.06
N ALA A 181 16.27 2.33 16.19
CA ALA A 181 17.31 3.32 16.44
C ALA A 181 16.72 4.72 16.69
N ARG A 182 15.73 5.14 15.88
CA ARG A 182 15.01 6.40 16.09
C ARG A 182 14.22 6.41 17.39
N GLU A 183 13.52 5.33 17.73
CA GLU A 183 12.70 5.26 18.96
C GLU A 183 13.54 5.22 20.24
N ASN A 184 14.77 4.74 20.15
CA ASN A 184 15.75 4.73 21.23
C ASN A 184 16.65 5.96 21.27
N ASP A 185 16.61 6.84 20.26
CA ASP A 185 17.36 8.09 20.25
C ASP A 185 16.83 9.02 21.37
N PRO A 186 17.68 9.43 22.33
CA PRO A 186 17.28 10.34 23.41
C PRO A 186 16.65 11.64 22.90
N ALA A 187 17.09 12.16 21.74
CA ALA A 187 16.54 13.39 21.18
C ALA A 187 15.11 13.18 20.66
N TYR A 188 14.86 12.06 19.96
CA TYR A 188 13.50 11.66 19.57
C TYR A 188 12.59 11.46 20.78
N ILE A 189 13.06 10.77 21.83
CA ILE A 189 12.28 10.52 23.05
C ILE A 189 11.84 11.82 23.72
N LEU A 190 12.77 12.77 23.91
CA LEU A 190 12.47 14.07 24.51
C LEU A 190 11.50 14.90 23.67
N ARG A 191 11.74 15.00 22.36
CA ARG A 191 10.81 15.72 21.45
C ARG A 191 9.41 15.13 21.52
N ARG A 192 9.29 13.79 21.51
CA ARG A 192 8.02 13.09 21.63
C ARG A 192 7.34 13.35 22.99
N LYS A 193 8.10 13.28 24.09
CA LYS A 193 7.61 13.54 25.46
C LYS A 193 6.97 14.93 25.56
N TYR A 194 7.66 15.93 25.04
CA TYR A 194 7.20 17.32 25.07
C TYR A 194 6.39 17.71 23.84
N GLY A 195 6.02 16.79 22.94
CA GLY A 195 5.19 17.11 21.77
C GLY A 195 5.79 18.16 20.83
N VAL A 196 7.13 18.19 20.73
CA VAL A 196 7.86 19.10 19.84
C VAL A 196 8.09 18.40 18.51
N ALA A 197 7.80 19.10 17.42
CA ALA A 197 7.99 18.60 16.05
C ALA A 197 9.49 18.45 15.71
N GLU A 198 9.76 17.89 14.52
CA GLU A 198 11.12 17.90 13.99
C GLU A 198 11.59 19.33 13.71
N ILE A 199 12.84 19.61 14.05
CA ILE A 199 13.43 20.95 13.99
C ILE A 199 14.73 20.83 13.19
N GLU A 200 14.90 21.74 12.23
CA GLU A 200 16.13 21.83 11.45
C GLU A 200 17.25 22.49 12.25
N GLN A 201 18.50 22.22 11.84
CA GLN A 201 19.65 22.95 12.35
C GLN A 201 19.61 24.41 11.85
N PRO A 202 20.02 25.39 12.67
CA PRO A 202 20.69 25.28 13.97
C PRO A 202 19.76 25.27 15.20
N LEU A 203 18.45 25.47 15.02
CA LEU A 203 17.48 25.62 16.12
C LEU A 203 17.37 24.35 16.97
N GLN A 204 17.62 23.19 16.35
CA GLN A 204 17.57 21.89 17.01
C GLN A 204 18.48 21.82 18.25
N GLN A 205 19.71 22.35 18.19
CA GLN A 205 20.64 22.29 19.33
C GLN A 205 20.11 23.04 20.54
N ARG A 206 19.63 24.27 20.33
CA ARG A 206 19.06 25.09 21.41
C ARG A 206 17.80 24.44 21.99
N MET A 207 16.88 23.96 21.14
CA MET A 207 15.68 23.27 21.61
C MET A 207 16.04 22.04 22.44
N MET A 208 16.97 21.21 21.97
CA MET A 208 17.35 20.01 22.71
C MET A 208 17.95 20.35 24.08
N GLY A 209 18.73 21.42 24.18
CA GLY A 209 19.22 21.93 25.47
C GLY A 209 18.08 22.33 26.41
N ILE A 210 17.07 23.05 25.91
CA ILE A 210 15.88 23.43 26.71
C ILE A 210 15.12 22.19 27.18
N LEU A 211 14.88 21.21 26.28
CA LEU A 211 14.17 19.99 26.62
C LEU A 211 14.90 19.19 27.69
N GLN A 212 16.21 19.00 27.55
CA GLN A 212 17.04 18.32 28.56
C GLN A 212 17.00 19.06 29.90
N HIS A 213 17.07 20.39 29.88
CA HIS A 213 17.06 21.20 31.10
C HIS A 213 15.74 21.04 31.89
N ILE A 214 14.60 21.10 31.18
CA ILE A 214 13.27 20.89 31.77
C ILE A 214 13.07 19.44 32.20
N ASP A 215 13.60 18.47 31.44
CA ASP A 215 13.50 17.04 31.77
C ASP A 215 14.23 16.71 33.07
N ALA A 216 15.37 17.36 33.31
CA ALA A 216 16.11 17.31 34.55
C ALA A 216 15.43 18.07 35.72
N GLY A 217 14.24 18.64 35.51
CA GLY A 217 13.47 19.33 36.55
C GLY A 217 13.92 20.77 36.81
N ASN A 218 14.70 21.37 35.90
CA ASN A 218 15.19 22.73 36.06
C ASN A 218 14.25 23.75 35.40
N ARG A 219 14.09 24.89 36.06
CA ARG A 219 13.31 26.02 35.53
C ARG A 219 13.94 26.59 34.27
N MET A 220 13.11 26.98 33.31
CA MET A 220 13.56 27.62 32.08
C MET A 220 14.01 29.06 32.35
N GLY A 221 15.17 29.45 31.81
CA GLY A 221 15.64 30.83 31.86
C GLY A 221 14.76 31.79 31.03
N GLN A 222 14.77 33.08 31.40
CA GLN A 222 13.98 34.10 30.71
C GLN A 222 14.33 34.25 29.22
N VAL A 223 15.60 34.04 28.86
CA VAL A 223 16.07 34.13 27.47
C VAL A 223 15.48 33.03 26.60
N ASP A 224 15.36 31.81 27.13
CA ASP A 224 14.75 30.68 26.42
C ASP A 224 13.24 30.78 26.38
N PHE A 225 12.62 31.28 27.46
CA PHE A 225 11.18 31.56 27.46
C PHE A 225 10.81 32.65 26.45
N ALA A 226 11.59 33.73 26.38
CA ALA A 226 11.39 34.77 25.37
C ALA A 226 11.49 34.19 23.96
N TRP A 227 12.56 33.44 23.68
CA TRP A 227 12.75 32.78 22.39
C TRP A 227 11.59 31.85 22.00
N LEU A 228 11.09 31.02 22.92
CA LEU A 228 9.94 30.14 22.68
C LEU A 228 8.60 30.89 22.52
N THR A 229 8.48 32.11 23.02
CA THR A 229 7.23 32.89 22.90
C THR A 229 7.22 33.85 21.72
N THR A 230 8.40 34.14 21.14
CA THR A 230 8.55 35.05 20.00
C THR A 230 8.99 34.33 18.73
N GLU A 231 10.22 33.81 18.70
CA GLU A 231 10.89 33.27 17.50
C GLU A 231 10.50 31.82 17.21
N ALA A 232 10.41 30.99 18.25
CA ALA A 232 10.16 29.55 18.15
C ALA A 232 8.76 29.15 18.64
N LYS A 233 7.78 30.04 18.46
CA LYS A 233 6.41 29.87 18.95
C LYS A 233 5.74 28.58 18.48
N ASP A 234 6.01 28.17 17.25
CA ASP A 234 5.45 26.95 16.66
C ASP A 234 5.99 25.67 17.32
N PHE A 235 7.15 25.75 17.97
CA PHE A 235 7.75 24.64 18.71
C PHE A 235 7.42 24.67 20.21
N PHE A 236 6.83 25.76 20.72
CA PHE A 236 6.39 25.85 22.11
C PHE A 236 5.05 25.15 22.32
N SER A 237 5.10 23.82 22.18
CA SER A 237 3.96 22.93 22.28
C SER A 237 3.19 23.11 23.58
N GLU A 238 1.94 22.63 23.61
CA GLU A 238 1.15 22.61 24.83
C GLU A 238 1.84 21.84 25.97
N LYS A 239 2.39 20.65 25.69
CA LYS A 239 3.08 19.84 26.70
C LYS A 239 4.32 20.53 27.26
N LEU A 240 5.10 21.20 26.42
CA LEU A 240 6.28 21.96 26.85
C LEU A 240 5.88 23.17 27.70
N ARG A 241 4.81 23.89 27.29
CA ARG A 241 4.24 25.00 28.09
C ARG A 241 3.74 24.54 29.45
N GLN A 242 3.02 23.42 29.50
CA GLN A 242 2.55 22.84 30.75
C GLN A 242 3.72 22.44 31.67
N ALA A 243 4.76 21.81 31.12
CA ALA A 243 5.95 21.45 31.89
C ALA A 243 6.68 22.67 32.46
N TYR A 244 6.83 23.73 31.65
CA TYR A 244 7.35 25.02 32.10
C TYR A 244 6.52 25.59 33.25
N HIS A 245 5.19 25.69 33.06
CA HIS A 245 4.31 26.24 34.09
C HIS A 245 4.30 25.41 35.36
N ARG A 246 4.40 24.08 35.28
CA ARG A 246 4.51 23.22 36.46
C ARG A 246 5.75 23.54 37.30
N LEU A 247 6.93 23.65 36.67
CA LEU A 247 8.18 23.94 37.38
C LEU A 247 8.17 25.33 38.02
N GLU A 248 7.62 26.32 37.33
CA GLU A 248 7.42 27.67 37.91
C GLU A 248 6.43 27.66 39.08
N ALA A 249 5.34 26.88 38.99
CA ALA A 249 4.38 26.73 40.06
C ALA A 249 5.02 26.10 41.31
N GLU A 250 5.77 25.00 41.13
CA GLU A 250 6.49 24.31 42.19
C GLU A 250 7.54 25.20 42.86
N PHE A 251 8.26 26.02 42.07
CA PHE A 251 9.18 27.00 42.61
C PHE A 251 8.47 28.04 43.47
N CYS A 252 7.43 28.69 42.96
CA CYS A 252 6.67 29.68 43.73
C CYS A 252 5.99 29.07 44.97
N ALA A 253 5.50 27.83 44.89
CA ALA A 253 4.94 27.11 46.02
C ALA A 253 6.01 26.77 47.07
N GLY A 254 7.22 26.41 46.62
CA GLY A 254 8.41 26.25 47.48
C GLY A 254 8.76 27.55 48.20
N GLU A 255 8.79 28.68 47.47
CA GLU A 255 9.04 29.99 48.05
C GLU A 255 7.98 30.40 49.06
N TYR A 256 6.69 30.09 48.82
CA TYR A 256 5.64 30.27 49.81
C TYR A 256 5.91 29.44 51.06
N ARG A 257 6.22 28.14 50.93
CA ARG A 257 6.51 27.28 52.09
C ARG A 257 7.66 27.82 52.93
N ARG A 258 8.70 28.35 52.27
CA ARG A 258 9.90 28.91 52.91
C ARG A 258 9.66 30.26 53.59
N THR A 259 8.97 31.18 52.93
CA THR A 259 8.84 32.59 53.35
C THR A 259 7.51 32.91 54.02
N GLN A 260 6.50 32.07 53.81
CA GLN A 260 5.11 32.30 54.15
C GLN A 260 4.57 33.61 53.54
N ASP A 261 5.14 34.08 52.42
CA ASP A 261 4.69 35.26 51.68
C ASP A 261 3.52 34.91 50.76
N PRO A 262 2.29 35.42 51.02
CA PRO A 262 1.13 35.08 50.21
C PRO A 262 1.25 35.43 48.71
N TRP A 263 2.10 36.38 48.32
CA TRP A 263 2.35 36.65 46.90
C TRP A 263 2.94 35.43 46.18
N SER A 264 3.78 34.66 46.87
CA SER A 264 4.34 33.43 46.31
C SER A 264 3.26 32.38 46.06
N ALA A 265 2.25 32.27 46.94
CA ALA A 265 1.08 31.40 46.72
C ALA A 265 0.20 31.87 45.56
N VAL A 266 -0.03 33.19 45.45
CA VAL A 266 -0.76 33.80 44.32
C VAL A 266 -0.06 33.51 42.98
N ASN A 267 1.26 33.71 42.93
CA ASN A 267 2.06 33.45 41.74
C ASN A 267 2.06 31.96 41.37
N ALA A 268 2.25 31.07 42.35
CA ALA A 268 2.19 29.62 42.15
C ALA A 268 0.84 29.18 41.56
N SER A 269 -0.27 29.68 42.11
CA SER A 269 -1.61 29.40 41.60
C SER A 269 -1.79 29.83 40.13
N GLY A 270 -1.28 31.00 39.76
CA GLY A 270 -1.31 31.48 38.38
C GLY A 270 -0.61 30.54 37.38
N HIS A 271 0.46 29.87 37.82
CA HIS A 271 1.15 28.86 37.03
C HIS A 271 0.45 27.50 37.06
N TYR A 272 -0.02 27.03 38.22
CA TYR A 272 -0.76 25.77 38.33
C TYR A 272 -1.99 25.73 37.42
N ARG A 273 -2.74 26.84 37.31
CA ARG A 273 -3.89 26.94 36.40
C ARG A 273 -3.54 26.75 34.93
N LYS A 274 -2.28 26.97 34.54
CA LYS A 274 -1.77 26.82 33.15
C LYS A 274 -1.17 25.43 32.88
N CYS A 275 -1.14 24.55 33.88
CA CYS A 275 -0.65 23.18 33.77
C CYS A 275 -1.58 22.16 34.44
N ASP A 276 -2.89 22.40 34.40
CA ASP A 276 -3.93 21.52 34.94
C ASP A 276 -3.79 21.17 36.44
N GLY A 277 -3.20 22.10 37.21
CA GLY A 277 -2.97 21.97 38.64
C GLY A 277 -4.02 22.66 39.51
N GLN A 278 -5.27 22.81 39.07
CA GLN A 278 -6.30 23.61 39.74
C GLN A 278 -6.54 23.19 41.20
N HIS A 279 -6.51 21.88 41.48
CA HIS A 279 -6.67 21.37 42.85
C HIS A 279 -5.49 21.76 43.76
N ALA A 280 -4.25 21.56 43.29
CA ALA A 280 -3.05 21.99 44.03
C ALA A 280 -3.02 23.52 44.23
N ALA A 281 -3.48 24.27 43.22
CA ALA A 281 -3.63 25.71 43.32
C ALA A 281 -4.62 26.12 44.41
N LEU A 282 -5.78 25.45 44.48
CA LEU A 282 -6.80 25.74 45.48
C LEU A 282 -6.30 25.40 46.89
N GLU A 283 -5.72 24.22 47.07
CA GLU A 283 -5.15 23.77 48.35
C GLU A 283 -4.08 24.76 48.85
N LEU A 284 -3.18 25.18 47.96
CA LEU A 284 -2.14 26.15 48.30
C LEU A 284 -2.72 27.50 48.73
N LEU A 285 -3.72 28.00 48.00
CA LEU A 285 -4.38 29.28 48.35
C LEU A 285 -5.16 29.17 49.67
N ASP A 286 -5.83 28.04 49.90
CA ASP A 286 -6.59 27.78 51.14
C ASP A 286 -5.68 27.64 52.37
N SER A 287 -4.41 27.27 52.17
CA SER A 287 -3.41 27.22 53.23
C SER A 287 -2.91 28.59 53.72
N VAL A 288 -3.26 29.68 53.01
CA VAL A 288 -2.83 31.03 53.40
C VAL A 288 -3.71 31.55 54.54
N PRO A 289 -3.16 31.78 55.75
CA PRO A 289 -3.97 32.20 56.88
C PRO A 289 -4.38 33.67 56.77
N ASP A 290 -5.61 33.98 57.17
CA ASP A 290 -6.18 35.34 57.11
C ASP A 290 -5.31 36.40 57.81
N ALA A 291 -4.60 36.02 58.88
CA ALA A 291 -3.68 36.90 59.61
C ALA A 291 -2.54 37.46 58.73
N ARG A 292 -2.22 36.81 57.61
CA ARG A 292 -1.20 37.25 56.64
C ARG A 292 -1.78 38.15 55.54
N LEU A 293 -3.10 38.30 55.46
CA LEU A 293 -3.81 39.07 54.42
C LEU A 293 -4.21 40.46 54.90
N LYS A 294 -3.25 41.20 55.50
CA LYS A 294 -3.50 42.51 56.10
C LYS A 294 -3.76 43.61 55.07
N GLN A 295 -3.15 43.52 53.90
CA GLN A 295 -3.25 44.56 52.87
C GLN A 295 -4.46 44.29 51.95
N PRO A 296 -5.36 45.27 51.71
CA PRO A 296 -6.50 45.11 50.82
C PRO A 296 -6.12 44.66 49.40
N LYS A 297 -5.00 45.17 48.88
CA LYS A 297 -4.46 44.78 47.57
C LYS A 297 -4.15 43.28 47.51
N LEU A 298 -3.45 42.77 48.52
CA LEU A 298 -3.08 41.36 48.59
C LEU A 298 -4.30 40.46 48.81
N LYS A 299 -5.22 40.85 49.69
CA LYS A 299 -6.45 40.10 49.94
C LYS A 299 -7.32 40.04 48.67
N SER A 300 -7.47 41.16 47.96
CA SER A 300 -8.17 41.21 46.67
C SER A 300 -7.50 40.33 45.61
N ALA A 301 -6.16 40.35 45.53
CA ALA A 301 -5.41 39.49 44.61
C ALA A 301 -5.62 38.00 44.91
N LEU A 302 -5.52 37.59 46.18
CA LEU A 302 -5.77 36.21 46.60
C LEU A 302 -7.19 35.75 46.25
N LEU A 303 -8.21 36.56 46.58
CA LEU A 303 -9.61 36.27 46.30
C LEU A 303 -9.87 36.15 44.79
N THR A 304 -9.31 37.04 43.97
CA THR A 304 -9.46 36.98 42.51
C THR A 304 -8.79 35.73 41.95
N THR A 305 -7.59 35.40 42.42
CA THR A 305 -6.87 34.21 41.97
C THR A 305 -7.59 32.93 42.38
N ARG A 306 -8.07 32.85 43.63
CA ARG A 306 -8.91 31.74 44.12
C ARG A 306 -10.22 31.63 43.33
N GLY A 307 -10.87 32.76 43.03
CA GLY A 307 -12.04 32.80 42.17
C GLY A 307 -11.75 32.29 40.75
N GLY A 308 -10.59 32.62 40.19
CA GLY A 308 -10.13 32.06 38.92
C GLY A 308 -9.95 30.53 38.96
N VAL A 309 -9.36 30.00 40.03
CA VAL A 309 -9.25 28.54 40.23
C VAL A 309 -10.64 27.89 40.34
N LEU A 310 -11.55 28.48 41.11
CA LEU A 310 -12.92 27.96 41.27
C LEU A 310 -13.72 28.03 39.95
N ARG A 311 -13.51 29.07 39.13
CA ARG A 311 -14.06 29.15 37.77
C ARG A 311 -13.62 27.96 36.94
N ASP A 312 -12.32 27.66 36.94
CA ASP A 312 -11.74 26.56 36.17
C ASP A 312 -12.24 25.18 36.68
N LEU A 313 -12.54 25.06 37.98
CA LEU A 313 -13.17 23.87 38.60
C LEU A 313 -14.70 23.81 38.42
N GLY A 314 -15.32 24.77 37.71
CA GLY A 314 -16.77 24.83 37.51
C GLY A 314 -17.59 25.30 38.72
N ARG A 315 -16.96 25.70 39.83
CA ARG A 315 -17.59 26.24 41.05
C ARG A 315 -17.96 27.73 40.88
N ARG A 316 -18.78 28.01 39.86
CA ARG A 316 -19.06 29.37 39.35
C ARG A 316 -19.65 30.31 40.39
N ARG A 317 -20.58 29.82 41.23
CA ARG A 317 -21.24 30.65 42.26
C ARG A 317 -20.25 31.17 43.29
N GLU A 318 -19.35 30.31 43.75
CA GLU A 318 -18.32 30.67 44.71
C GLU A 318 -17.27 31.58 44.07
N ALA A 319 -16.87 31.29 42.82
CA ALA A 319 -15.99 32.17 42.05
C ALA A 319 -16.54 33.60 41.92
N MET A 320 -17.85 33.73 41.71
CA MET A 320 -18.55 35.03 41.63
C MET A 320 -18.51 35.77 42.96
N GLN A 321 -18.81 35.09 44.07
CA GLN A 321 -18.75 35.69 45.41
C GLN A 321 -17.34 36.21 45.74
N LEU A 322 -16.29 35.43 45.43
CA LEU A 322 -14.92 35.87 45.64
C LEU A 322 -14.54 37.06 44.75
N GLY A 323 -14.99 37.07 43.49
CA GLY A 323 -14.79 38.18 42.58
C GLY A 323 -15.44 39.48 43.08
N GLU A 324 -16.68 39.40 43.57
CA GLU A 324 -17.40 40.55 44.15
C GLU A 324 -16.69 41.07 45.41
N GLN A 325 -16.28 40.19 46.33
CA GLN A 325 -15.52 40.58 47.52
C GLN A 325 -14.17 41.20 47.14
N ALA A 326 -13.47 40.65 46.16
CA ALA A 326 -12.21 41.19 45.66
C ALA A 326 -12.38 42.59 45.07
N HIS A 327 -13.47 42.83 44.34
CA HIS A 327 -13.82 44.13 43.79
C HIS A 327 -14.13 45.16 44.89
N VAL A 328 -14.89 44.78 45.93
CA VAL A 328 -15.17 45.67 47.09
C VAL A 328 -13.86 46.13 47.75
N LEU A 329 -12.88 45.23 47.89
CA LEU A 329 -11.58 45.55 48.49
C LEU A 329 -10.70 46.44 47.61
N GLN A 330 -10.81 46.33 46.29
CA GLN A 330 -10.03 47.11 45.32
C GLN A 330 -10.90 47.52 44.12
N PRO A 331 -11.80 48.52 44.26
CA PRO A 331 -12.77 48.87 43.23
C PRO A 331 -12.15 49.43 41.94
N ARG A 332 -10.91 49.93 42.02
CA ARG A 332 -10.13 50.46 40.88
C ARG A 332 -9.25 49.40 40.21
N ASN A 333 -9.18 48.18 40.74
CA ASN A 333 -8.42 47.10 40.14
C ASN A 333 -9.27 46.42 39.05
N PHE A 334 -8.67 46.19 37.88
CA PHE A 334 -9.35 45.54 36.77
C PHE A 334 -9.48 44.02 36.95
N HIS A 335 -8.61 43.37 37.72
CA HIS A 335 -8.58 41.90 37.82
C HIS A 335 -9.90 41.28 38.33
N PRO A 336 -10.57 41.81 39.37
CA PRO A 336 -11.89 41.32 39.75
C PRO A 336 -12.94 41.54 38.64
N CYS A 337 -12.84 42.65 37.91
CA CYS A 337 -13.78 43.00 36.84
C CYS A 337 -13.67 42.01 35.67
N THR A 338 -12.45 41.63 35.26
CA THR A 338 -12.26 40.63 34.19
C THR A 338 -12.76 39.25 34.58
N LEU A 339 -12.55 38.83 35.84
CA LEU A 339 -13.08 37.57 36.36
C LEU A 339 -14.61 37.55 36.34
N LEU A 340 -15.25 38.62 36.87
CA LEU A 340 -16.71 38.74 36.92
C LEU A 340 -17.32 38.83 35.52
N GLY A 341 -16.69 39.57 34.60
CA GLY A 341 -17.09 39.61 33.19
C GLY A 341 -17.12 38.23 32.57
N ALA A 342 -16.05 37.45 32.74
CA ALA A 342 -15.99 36.08 32.23
C ALA A 342 -17.05 35.17 32.86
N LEU A 343 -17.23 35.22 34.18
CA LEU A 343 -18.24 34.40 34.88
C LEU A 343 -19.67 34.71 34.43
N HIS A 344 -19.98 35.98 34.16
CA HIS A 344 -21.28 36.39 33.63
C HIS A 344 -21.47 35.95 32.18
N MET A 345 -20.47 36.09 31.32
CA MET A 345 -20.51 35.55 29.94
C MET A 345 -20.70 34.03 29.94
N GLU A 346 -19.94 33.30 30.77
CA GLU A 346 -20.05 31.84 30.92
C GLU A 346 -21.39 31.40 31.50
N SER A 347 -22.12 32.29 32.19
CA SER A 347 -23.45 32.03 32.75
C SER A 347 -24.60 32.48 31.84
N GLY A 348 -24.32 33.01 30.64
CA GLY A 348 -25.33 33.51 29.71
C GLY A 348 -25.86 34.92 30.01
N ASN A 349 -25.34 35.58 31.06
CA ASN A 349 -25.70 36.93 31.46
C ASN A 349 -24.86 37.95 30.69
N PHE A 350 -24.97 37.96 29.35
CA PHE A 350 -24.01 38.66 28.49
C PHE A 350 -23.96 40.17 28.69
N ALA A 351 -25.11 40.83 28.87
CA ALA A 351 -25.18 42.27 29.14
C ALA A 351 -24.37 42.65 30.40
N LYS A 352 -24.59 41.92 31.51
CA LYS A 352 -23.84 42.12 32.75
C LYS A 352 -22.36 41.76 32.60
N GLY A 353 -22.04 40.75 31.79
CA GLY A 353 -20.66 40.42 31.42
C GLY A 353 -19.96 41.57 30.71
N GLN A 354 -20.65 42.22 29.77
CA GLN A 354 -20.14 43.38 29.04
C GLN A 354 -19.96 44.59 29.95
N GLU A 355 -20.89 44.87 30.86
CA GLU A 355 -20.73 45.93 31.86
C GLU A 355 -19.46 45.74 32.71
N TRP A 356 -19.16 44.50 33.11
CA TRP A 356 -17.94 44.18 33.85
C TRP A 356 -16.68 44.30 33.00
N TYR A 357 -16.73 43.93 31.72
CA TYR A 357 -15.61 44.15 30.81
C TYR A 357 -15.38 45.62 30.50
N ALA A 358 -16.43 46.43 30.31
CA ALA A 358 -16.31 47.88 30.17
C ALA A 358 -15.63 48.51 31.39
N LYS A 359 -16.02 48.10 32.59
CA LYS A 359 -15.31 48.46 33.84
C LYS A 359 -13.84 48.05 33.81
N ALA A 360 -13.50 46.87 33.28
CA ALA A 360 -12.11 46.45 33.17
C ALA A 360 -11.31 47.31 32.17
N GLU A 361 -11.91 47.69 31.05
CA GLU A 361 -11.32 48.57 30.03
C GLU A 361 -11.04 49.97 30.57
N GLU A 362 -12.01 50.57 31.28
CA GLU A 362 -11.84 51.85 31.99
C GLU A 362 -10.65 51.83 32.98
N ARG A 363 -10.29 50.65 33.48
CA ARG A 363 -9.21 50.41 34.44
C ARG A 363 -7.91 49.93 33.78
N GLY A 364 -7.84 49.97 32.44
CA GLY A 364 -6.60 49.76 31.68
C GLY A 364 -6.43 48.39 31.03
N VAL A 365 -7.47 47.54 31.00
CA VAL A 365 -7.42 46.30 30.20
C VAL A 365 -7.58 46.63 28.72
N SER A 366 -6.74 46.05 27.87
CA SER A 366 -6.87 46.23 26.43
C SER A 366 -8.04 45.44 25.85
N GLN A 367 -8.71 46.01 24.85
CA GLN A 367 -9.77 45.35 24.07
C GLN A 367 -9.33 43.97 23.55
N GLN A 368 -8.09 43.85 23.08
CA GLN A 368 -7.53 42.59 22.57
C GLN A 368 -7.48 41.49 23.64
N SER A 369 -7.24 41.85 24.91
CA SER A 369 -7.21 40.89 26.01
C SER A 369 -8.62 40.35 26.31
N ILE A 370 -9.62 41.23 26.30
CA ILE A 370 -11.03 40.85 26.46
C ILE A 370 -11.49 40.00 25.28
N ASP A 371 -11.13 40.36 24.05
CA ASP A 371 -11.48 39.57 22.87
C ASP A 371 -10.86 38.17 22.90
N SER A 372 -9.64 38.05 23.43
CA SER A 372 -8.98 36.75 23.63
C SER A 372 -9.71 35.90 24.68
N GLU A 373 -10.18 36.52 25.77
CA GLU A 373 -11.00 35.83 26.78
C GLU A 373 -12.37 35.41 26.22
N LEU A 374 -13.04 36.28 25.47
CA LEU A 374 -14.32 35.99 24.80
C LEU A 374 -14.18 34.82 23.82
N ARG A 375 -13.08 34.77 23.05
CA ARG A 375 -12.77 33.61 22.19
C ARG A 375 -12.61 32.33 22.99
N SER A 376 -11.91 32.38 24.12
CA SER A 376 -11.74 31.24 25.02
C SER A 376 -13.07 30.76 25.60
N ILE A 377 -13.95 31.67 26.01
CA ILE A 377 -15.29 31.35 26.50
C ILE A 377 -16.13 30.74 25.38
N PHE A 378 -16.14 31.36 24.20
CA PHE A 378 -16.87 30.87 23.03
C PHE A 378 -16.45 29.46 22.63
N LEU A 379 -15.14 29.16 22.61
CA LEU A 379 -14.63 27.83 22.26
C LEU A 379 -15.06 26.73 23.24
N ARG A 380 -15.21 27.06 24.53
CA ARG A 380 -15.57 26.11 25.59
C ARG A 380 -17.09 25.99 25.84
N ALA A 381 -17.88 26.92 25.30
CA ALA A 381 -19.32 26.97 25.51
C ALA A 381 -20.08 25.84 24.79
N SER A 382 -21.27 25.49 25.32
CA SER A 382 -22.19 24.55 24.66
C SER A 382 -22.61 25.09 23.28
N LYS A 383 -23.26 24.25 22.46
CA LYS A 383 -23.73 24.69 21.15
C LYS A 383 -24.75 25.83 21.28
N GLU A 384 -25.71 25.66 22.18
CA GLU A 384 -26.79 26.61 22.46
C GLU A 384 -26.20 27.94 22.97
N GLN A 385 -25.28 27.87 23.94
CA GLN A 385 -24.65 29.06 24.49
C GLN A 385 -23.76 29.77 23.46
N ARG A 386 -23.09 29.03 22.56
CA ARG A 386 -22.33 29.63 21.45
C ARG A 386 -23.24 30.39 20.49
N GLU A 387 -24.41 29.85 20.16
CA GLU A 387 -25.37 30.54 19.28
C GLU A 387 -25.89 31.83 19.92
N GLN A 388 -26.22 31.78 21.21
CA GLN A 388 -26.65 32.97 21.96
C GLN A 388 -25.53 34.02 22.09
N LEU A 389 -24.32 33.60 22.45
CA LEU A 389 -23.16 34.50 22.56
C LEU A 389 -22.78 35.09 21.18
N ARG A 390 -22.85 34.30 20.10
CA ARG A 390 -22.67 34.80 18.73
C ARG A 390 -23.66 35.91 18.42
N ALA A 391 -24.96 35.67 18.64
CA ALA A 391 -25.99 36.65 18.36
C ALA A 391 -25.78 37.94 19.17
N PHE A 392 -25.45 37.82 20.45
CA PHE A 392 -25.15 38.95 21.32
C PHE A 392 -23.95 39.77 20.83
N LEU A 393 -22.80 39.12 20.56
CA LEU A 393 -21.58 39.80 20.13
C LEU A 393 -21.75 40.48 18.77
N LEU A 394 -22.40 39.83 17.80
CA LEU A 394 -22.63 40.44 16.49
C LEU A 394 -23.62 41.61 16.52
N ALA A 395 -24.57 41.61 17.46
CA ALA A 395 -25.47 42.74 17.67
C ALA A 395 -24.74 43.94 18.28
N ASP A 396 -23.71 43.70 19.09
CA ASP A 396 -22.88 44.74 19.70
C ASP A 396 -21.91 45.37 18.70
N ASP A 397 -21.05 44.56 18.07
CA ASP A 397 -20.12 45.01 17.03
C ASP A 397 -19.86 43.90 15.99
N PRO A 398 -20.53 43.94 14.84
CA PRO A 398 -20.40 42.90 13.82
C PRO A 398 -18.99 42.86 13.18
N ILE A 399 -18.23 43.96 13.22
CA ILE A 399 -16.89 44.04 12.60
C ILE A 399 -15.84 43.44 13.54
N ARG A 400 -15.85 43.83 14.81
CA ARG A 400 -14.94 43.35 15.86
C ARG A 400 -15.16 41.86 16.12
N TYR A 401 -16.42 41.43 16.21
CA TYR A 401 -16.76 40.07 16.59
C TYR A 401 -16.97 39.09 15.43
N ARG A 402 -16.71 39.49 14.18
CA ARG A 402 -16.85 38.63 12.98
C ARG A 402 -16.22 37.23 13.09
N TRP A 403 -15.22 37.06 13.95
CA TRP A 403 -14.55 35.79 14.19
C TRP A 403 -15.47 34.69 14.72
N VAL A 404 -16.63 35.04 15.31
CA VAL A 404 -17.62 34.06 15.76
C VAL A 404 -18.29 33.32 14.60
N ASP A 405 -18.26 33.84 13.37
CA ASP A 405 -18.96 33.27 12.21
C ASP A 405 -18.22 32.12 11.52
N GLY A 406 -16.98 31.83 11.91
CA GLY A 406 -16.21 30.70 11.39
C GLY A 406 -15.83 30.79 9.90
N LYS A 407 -16.24 31.85 9.18
CA LYS A 407 -15.71 32.14 7.85
C LYS A 407 -14.28 32.63 8.01
N LYS A 408 -13.31 31.75 7.77
CA LYS A 408 -11.91 32.15 7.54
C LYS A 408 -11.93 33.38 6.64
N SER A 409 -11.45 34.52 7.14
CA SER A 409 -11.17 35.68 6.32
C SER A 409 -10.15 35.24 5.27
N ARG A 410 -10.62 34.90 4.07
CA ARG A 410 -9.81 34.96 2.86
C ARG A 410 -9.60 36.44 2.61
N THR A 411 -8.61 37.01 3.27
CA THR A 411 -8.08 38.32 2.90
C THR A 411 -6.77 38.08 2.16
N ALA A 412 -6.77 38.64 0.96
CA ALA A 412 -5.79 38.63 -0.11
C ALA A 412 -4.35 38.93 0.33
#